data_AF-A0A1S9CT24-F1
#
_entry.id   AF-A0A1S9CT24-F1
#
_cell.length_a   1.000
_cell.length_b   1.000
_cell.length_c   1.000
_cell.angle_alpha   90.00
_cell.angle_beta   90.00
_cell.angle_gamma   90.00
#
_symmetry.space_group_name_H-M   'P 1'
#
loop_
_entity.id
_entity.type
_entity.pdbx_description
1 polymer ?
#
loop_
_entity_poly.entity_id
_entity_poly.type
_entity_poly.pdbx_seq_one_letter_code
_entity_poly.pdbx_strand_id
1 'polypeptide(L)' 'MLDVYTALNDKGYNPINQIVGYIMSGDPTYITSHNGARTKIRKFERDEILEELVAYYLKQP' A
#
# COMPACT_ATOMS: atom_id res chain seq x y z
N MET A 1 5.14 0.78 4.56
CA MET A 1 4.53 1.46 3.39
C MET A 1 5.53 2.20 2.50
N LEU A 2 6.56 2.87 3.03
CA LEU A 2 7.54 3.60 2.21
C LEU A 2 8.22 2.73 1.12
N ASP A 3 8.67 1.53 1.47
CA ASP A 3 9.27 0.60 0.49
C ASP A 3 8.32 0.22 -0.67
N VAL A 4 7.02 0.10 -0.38
CA VAL A 4 6.00 -0.21 -1.39
C VAL A 4 5.78 1.00 -2.29
N TYR A 5 5.71 2.20 -1.70
CA TYR A 5 5.61 3.45 -2.42
C TYR A 5 6.80 3.62 -3.39
N THR A 6 8.04 3.46 -2.90
CA THR A 6 9.25 3.57 -3.72
C THR A 6 9.25 2.53 -4.84
N ALA A 7 8.95 1.26 -4.52
CA ALA A 7 8.92 0.23 -5.55
C ALA A 7 7.86 0.47 -6.64
N LEU A 8 6.71 1.06 -6.29
CA LEU A 8 5.69 1.47 -7.26
C LEU A 8 6.19 2.63 -8.13
N ASN A 9 6.82 3.63 -7.52
CA ASN A 9 7.37 4.79 -8.21
C ASN A 9 8.51 4.39 -9.18
N ASP A 10 9.43 3.53 -8.75
CA ASP A 10 10.54 3.01 -9.57
C ASP A 10 10.05 2.28 -10.83
N LYS A 11 8.86 1.69 -10.76
CA LYS A 11 8.22 0.99 -11.88
C LYS A 11 7.28 1.90 -12.70
N GLY A 12 7.18 3.18 -12.35
CA GLY A 12 6.36 4.17 -13.07
C GLY A 12 4.86 4.05 -12.81
N TYR A 13 4.44 3.35 -11.75
CA TYR A 13 3.04 3.34 -11.33
C TYR A 13 2.72 4.56 -10.48
N ASN A 14 1.45 4.99 -10.49
CA ASN A 14 0.95 5.93 -9.48
C ASN A 14 0.80 5.18 -8.14
N PRO A 15 1.65 5.45 -7.12
CA PRO A 15 1.67 4.62 -5.93
C PRO A 15 0.36 4.71 -5.14
N ILE A 16 -0.26 5.89 -5.07
CA ILE A 16 -1.50 6.11 -4.32
C ILE A 16 -2.64 5.28 -4.93
N ASN A 17 -2.85 5.36 -6.24
CA ASN A 17 -3.92 4.62 -6.91
C ASN A 17 -3.77 3.10 -6.72
N GLN A 18 -2.53 2.60 -6.81
CA GLN A 18 -2.25 1.17 -6.64
C GLN A 18 -2.48 0.70 -5.20
N ILE A 19 -2.05 1.49 -4.21
CA ILE A 19 -2.26 1.18 -2.79
C ILE A 19 -3.76 1.20 -2.45
N VAL A 20 -4.50 2.21 -2.93
CA VAL A 20 -5.97 2.28 -2.75
C VAL A 20 -6.65 1.08 -3.39
N GLY A 21 -6.29 0.74 -4.64
CA GLY A 21 -6.82 -0.42 -5.34
C GLY A 21 -6.56 -1.73 -4.59
N TYR A 22 -5.36 -1.92 -4.03
CA TYR A 22 -5.04 -3.07 -3.20
C TYR A 22 -5.86 -3.12 -1.91
N ILE A 23 -5.98 -2.01 -1.18
CA ILE A 23 -6.74 -1.96 0.08
C ILE A 23 -8.21 -2.34 -0.18
N MET A 24 -8.83 -1.75 -1.21
CA MET A 24 -10.24 -1.98 -1.54
C MET A 24 -10.53 -3.38 -2.06
N SER A 25 -9.71 -3.88 -2.99
CA SER A 25 -9.97 -5.16 -3.69
C SER A 25 -9.35 -6.38 -3.01
N GLY A 26 -8.20 -6.18 -2.37
CA GLY A 26 -7.33 -7.26 -1.89
C GLY A 26 -6.54 -7.96 -2.97
N ASP A 27 -6.65 -7.52 -4.23
CA ASP A 27 -5.91 -8.11 -5.32
C ASP A 27 -4.44 -7.68 -5.26
N PRO A 28 -3.48 -8.60 -4.99
CA PRO A 28 -2.07 -8.27 -4.89
C PRO A 28 -1.45 -7.84 -6.23
N THR A 29 -2.14 -7.97 -7.37
CA THR A 29 -1.63 -7.53 -8.68
C THR A 29 -1.45 -6.02 -8.76
N TYR A 30 -2.22 -5.24 -7.99
CA TYR A 30 -2.01 -3.80 -7.86
C TYR A 30 -0.60 -3.45 -7.35
N ILE A 31 0.04 -4.35 -6.59
CA ILE A 31 1.37 -4.10 -6.03
C ILE A 31 2.41 -4.87 -6.84
N THR A 32 3.42 -4.15 -7.34
CA THR A 32 4.56 -4.75 -8.05
C THR A 32 5.35 -5.70 -7.14
N SER A 33 5.94 -6.75 -7.72
CA SER A 33 6.89 -7.63 -7.02
C SER A 33 8.29 -7.01 -6.88
N HIS A 34 8.55 -5.86 -7.54
CA HIS A 34 9.83 -5.16 -7.47
C HIS A 34 10.23 -4.87 -6.02
N ASN A 35 11.50 -5.10 -5.69
CA ASN A 35 12.07 -4.95 -4.34
C ASN A 35 11.28 -5.67 -3.22
N GLY A 36 10.55 -6.73 -3.58
CA GLY A 36 9.73 -7.52 -2.65
C GLY A 36 8.49 -6.78 -2.13
N ALA A 37 8.07 -5.67 -2.77
CA ALA A 37 6.97 -4.83 -2.28
C ALA A 37 5.66 -5.60 -2.08
N ARG A 38 5.27 -6.44 -3.06
CA ARG A 38 4.09 -7.32 -2.94
C ARG A 38 4.17 -8.25 -1.73
N THR A 39 5.34 -8.81 -1.43
CA THR A 39 5.51 -9.67 -0.25
C THR A 39 5.44 -8.88 1.04
N LYS A 40 6.04 -7.68 1.06
CA LYS A 40 6.05 -6.80 2.24
C LYS A 40 4.64 -6.34 2.63
N ILE A 41 3.83 -5.90 1.67
CA ILE A 41 2.48 -5.41 1.97
C ILE A 41 1.52 -6.52 2.40
N ARG A 42 1.72 -7.76 1.91
CA ARG A 42 0.93 -8.94 2.28
C ARG A 42 1.23 -9.49 3.68
N LYS A 43 2.19 -8.92 4.41
CA LYS A 43 2.47 -9.27 5.81
C LYS A 43 1.49 -8.62 6.79
N PHE A 44 0.69 -7.67 6.30
CA PHE A 44 -0.27 -6.91 7.09
C PHE A 44 -1.66 -7.22 6.56
N GLU A 45 -2.62 -7.31 7.47
CA GLU A 45 -4.02 -7.39 7.06
C GLU A 45 -4.49 -6.03 6.53
N ARG A 46 -5.47 -6.03 5.62
CA ARG A 46 -5.87 -4.81 4.90
C ARG A 46 -6.64 -3.84 5.78
N ASP A 47 -7.44 -4.37 6.69
CA ASP A 47 -8.15 -3.62 7.72
C ASP A 47 -7.18 -2.95 8.68
N GLU A 48 -6.09 -3.62 9.10
CA GLU A 48 -5.02 -3.00 9.92
C GLU A 48 -4.39 -1.79 9.21
N ILE A 49 -4.09 -1.92 7.91
CA ILE A 49 -3.56 -0.80 7.11
C ILE A 49 -4.58 0.35 7.06
N LEU A 50 -5.86 0.05 6.83
CA LEU A 50 -6.91 1.07 6.71
C LEU A 50 -7.18 1.75 8.06
N GLU A 51 -7.21 1.01 9.15
CA GLU A 51 -7.38 1.53 10.51
C GLU A 51 -6.27 2.53 10.85
N GLU A 52 -5.01 2.17 10.62
CA GLU A 52 -3.88 3.07 10.87
C GLU A 52 -3.94 4.33 9.99
N LEU A 53 -4.38 4.21 8.73
CA LEU A 53 -4.58 5.37 7.84
C LEU A 53 -5.66 6.33 8.37
N VAL A 54 -6.80 5.80 8.83
CA VAL A 54 -7.88 6.62 9.42
C VAL A 54 -7.41 7.23 10.74
N ALA A 55 -6.75 6.46 11.61
CA ALA A 55 -6.21 6.95 12.87
C ALA A 55 -5.18 8.07 12.64
N TYR A 56 -4.30 7.92 11.65
CA TYR A 56 -3.34 8.95 11.27
C TYR A 56 -4.01 10.23 10.76
N TYR A 57 -5.05 10.09 9.93
CA TYR A 57 -5.81 11.24 9.41
C TYR A 57 -6.51 12.02 10.52
N LEU A 58 -7.10 11.32 11.50
CA LEU A 58 -7.80 11.93 12.64
C LEU A 58 -6.86 12.47 13.73
N LYS A 59 -5.58 12.04 13.75
CA LYS A 59 -4.55 12.54 14.68
C LYS A 59 -3.99 13.92 14.29
N GLN A 60 -4.48 14.53 13.21
CA GLN A 60 -4.13 15.92 12.90
C GLN A 60 -4.91 16.89 13.80
N PRO A 61 -4.25 17.91 14.40
CA PRO A 61 -4.90 18.90 15.25
C PRO A 61 -5.88 19.81 14.50
#